data_AF-A0A4U5Q4P0-F1
#
_entry.id   AF-A0A4U5Q4P0-F1
#
_cell.length_a   1.000
_cell.length_b   1.000
_cell.length_c   1.000
_cell.angle_alpha   90.00
_cell.angle_beta   90.00
_cell.angle_gamma   90.00
#
_symmetry.space_group_name_H-M   'P 1'
#
loop_
_entity.id
_entity.type
_entity.pdbx_description
1 polymer ?
#
loop_
_entity_poly.entity_id
_entity_poly.type
_entity_poly.pdbx_seq_one_letter_code
_entity_poly.pdbx_strand_id
1 'polypeptide(L)'
;MEKNFTKKLNNIDVERRLLLSENCINDFPRGHEAYLKFKDEDGQVWTFRCRAPPVGGSPALYGDWFLFVRSKDLKAGDVIEMALDREKDQAAAEQFTIKVKKTTSTTRN
;
A
#
# COMPACT_ATOMS: atom_id res chain seq x y z
N MET A 1 7.55 17.92 -0.18
CA MET A 1 6.40 17.47 -1.00
C MET A 1 6.08 16.05 -0.60
N GLU A 2 5.16 15.90 0.34
CA GLU A 2 4.58 14.61 0.73
C GLU A 2 3.94 13.98 -0.52
N LYS A 3 4.39 12.80 -0.93
CA LYS A 3 3.75 12.08 -2.02
C LYS A 3 2.66 11.20 -1.43
N ASN A 4 1.41 11.64 -1.60
CA ASN A 4 0.21 10.88 -1.26
C ASN A 4 -0.31 10.16 -2.51
N PHE A 5 -0.64 8.89 -2.34
CA PHE A 5 -1.11 8.00 -3.39
C PHE A 5 -2.42 7.37 -2.96
N THR A 6 -3.45 7.58 -3.75
CA THR A 6 -4.74 6.95 -3.52
C THR A 6 -4.96 5.86 -4.57
N LYS A 7 -5.39 4.68 -4.14
CA LYS A 7 -5.74 3.59 -5.03
C LYS A 7 -7.07 2.96 -4.64
N LYS A 8 -7.96 2.83 -5.62
CA LYS A 8 -9.16 1.99 -5.51
C LYS A 8 -8.77 0.53 -5.71
N LEU A 9 -9.08 -0.30 -4.72
CA LEU A 9 -8.81 -1.72 -4.73
C LEU A 9 -9.75 -2.42 -5.71
N ASN A 10 -9.20 -3.29 -6.56
CA ASN A 10 -9.96 -4.23 -7.35
C ASN A 10 -9.89 -5.64 -6.74
N ASN A 11 -10.57 -6.61 -7.35
CA ASN A 11 -10.56 -8.01 -6.89
C ASN A 11 -9.13 -8.58 -6.80
N ILE A 12 -8.27 -8.28 -7.77
CA ILE A 12 -6.87 -8.74 -7.76
C ILE A 12 -6.10 -8.15 -6.57
N ASP A 13 -6.35 -6.87 -6.25
CA ASP A 13 -5.70 -6.19 -5.14
C ASP A 13 -6.06 -6.84 -3.80
N VAL A 14 -7.30 -7.30 -3.64
CA VAL A 14 -7.80 -7.92 -2.39
C VAL A 14 -7.47 -9.42 -2.33
N GLU A 15 -7.57 -10.13 -3.45
CA GLU A 15 -7.47 -11.60 -3.51
C GLU A 15 -6.08 -12.13 -3.85
N ARG A 16 -5.18 -11.29 -4.40
CA ARG A 16 -3.86 -11.75 -4.88
C ARG A 16 -2.69 -10.89 -4.44
N ARG A 17 -2.71 -9.59 -4.73
CA ARG A 17 -1.61 -8.66 -4.44
C ARG A 17 -2.03 -7.25 -4.80
N LEU A 18 -1.61 -6.27 -4.01
CA LEU A 18 -1.85 -4.88 -4.33
C LEU A 18 -0.88 -4.40 -5.40
N LEU A 19 -1.41 -4.06 -6.58
CA LEU A 19 -0.64 -3.47 -7.67
C LEU A 19 -0.53 -1.97 -7.48
N LEU A 20 0.67 -1.45 -7.27
CA LEU A 20 0.92 -0.02 -7.19
C LEU A 20 1.16 0.56 -8.59
N SER A 21 0.73 1.79 -8.83
CA SER A 21 1.04 2.47 -10.09
C SER A 21 2.56 2.65 -10.24
N GLU A 22 3.09 2.64 -11.46
CA GLU A 22 4.55 2.75 -11.71
C GLU A 22 5.18 4.01 -11.10
N ASN A 23 4.39 5.07 -10.89
CA ASN A 23 4.87 6.32 -10.30
C ASN A 23 4.77 6.37 -8.77
N CYS A 24 4.18 5.35 -8.13
CA CYS A 24 3.97 5.33 -6.68
C CYS A 24 5.28 5.26 -5.90
N ILE A 25 6.27 4.50 -6.39
CA ILE A 25 7.55 4.36 -5.71
C ILE A 25 8.70 4.52 -6.70
N ASN A 26 8.86 5.74 -7.21
CA ASN A 26 9.96 6.09 -8.12
C ASN A 26 11.35 5.94 -7.48
N ASP A 27 11.43 5.98 -6.15
CA ASP A 27 12.67 5.86 -5.38
C ASP A 27 13.06 4.40 -5.08
N PHE A 28 12.15 3.44 -5.34
CA PHE A 28 12.40 2.06 -4.98
C PHE A 28 13.39 1.41 -5.95
N PRO A 29 14.42 0.70 -5.45
CA PRO A 29 15.36 -0.01 -6.31
C PRO A 29 14.62 -1.08 -7.12
N ARG A 30 14.49 -0.85 -8.43
CA ARG A 30 13.89 -1.80 -9.37
C ARG A 30 14.70 -3.11 -9.38
N GLY A 31 14.01 -4.25 -9.46
CA GLY A 31 14.63 -5.57 -9.47
C GLY A 31 14.92 -6.15 -8.08
N HIS A 32 14.65 -5.42 -7.00
CA HIS A 32 14.80 -5.91 -5.63
C HIS A 32 13.45 -6.13 -4.94
N GLU A 33 13.44 -7.05 -3.98
CA GLU A 33 12.37 -7.20 -2.99
C GLU A 33 12.81 -6.46 -1.72
N ALA A 34 11.95 -5.60 -1.19
CA ALA A 34 12.19 -4.94 0.09
C ALA A 34 10.96 -4.99 0.99
N TYR A 35 11.21 -4.88 2.28
CA TYR A 35 10.20 -4.90 3.31
C TYR A 35 9.88 -3.45 3.69
N LEU A 36 8.69 -3.01 3.32
CA LEU A 36 8.20 -1.66 3.60
C LEU A 36 7.29 -1.68 4.82
N LYS A 37 7.51 -0.75 5.75
CA LYS A 37 6.70 -0.62 6.96
C LYS A 37 5.65 0.46 6.76
N PHE A 38 4.39 0.08 6.89
CA PHE A 38 3.23 0.94 6.79
C PHE A 38 2.56 1.06 8.15
N LYS A 39 2.47 2.26 8.68
CA LYS A 39 1.70 2.56 9.89
C LYS A 39 0.28 2.91 9.49
N ASP A 40 -0.69 2.22 10.08
CA ASP A 40 -2.10 2.50 9.85
C ASP A 40 -2.64 3.60 10.79
N GLU A 41 -3.89 4.00 10.58
CA GLU A 41 -4.60 5.00 11.39
C GLU A 41 -4.80 4.60 12.85
N ASP A 42 -4.95 3.30 13.14
CA ASP A 42 -4.96 2.74 14.50
C ASP A 42 -3.56 2.69 15.14
N GLY A 43 -2.52 3.09 14.39
CA GLY A 43 -1.14 3.10 14.84
C GLY A 43 -0.41 1.76 14.75
N GLN A 44 -1.04 0.73 14.18
CA GLN A 44 -0.41 -0.57 13.95
C GLN A 44 0.53 -0.51 12.75
N VAL A 45 1.70 -1.13 12.91
CA VAL A 45 2.73 -1.17 11.86
C VAL A 45 2.65 -2.50 11.13
N TRP A 46 2.36 -2.43 9.84
CA TRP A 46 2.29 -3.54 8.91
C TRP A 46 3.55 -3.58 8.06
N THR A 47 4.17 -4.76 7.92
CA THR A 47 5.38 -4.90 7.09
C THR A 47 5.01 -5.62 5.80
N PHE A 48 4.93 -4.89 4.68
CA PHE A 48 4.59 -5.47 3.38
C PHE A 48 5.84 -5.75 2.55
N ARG A 49 5.82 -6.83 1.79
CA ARG A 49 6.87 -7.09 0.80
C ARG A 49 6.53 -6.37 -0.48
N CYS A 50 7.41 -5.48 -0.91
CA CYS A 50 7.32 -4.80 -2.19
C CYS A 50 8.31 -5.42 -3.16
N ARG A 51 7.84 -5.80 -4.34
CA ARG A 51 8.71 -6.15 -5.47
C ARG A 51 8.41 -5.23 -6.63
N ALA A 52 9.42 -4.48 -7.05
CA ALA A 52 9.39 -3.71 -8.29
C ALA A 52 10.08 -4.54 -9.39
N PRO A 53 9.43 -4.82 -10.53
CA PRO A 53 10.08 -5.51 -11.63
C PRO A 53 11.27 -4.67 -12.18
N PRO A 54 12.35 -5.33 -12.64
CA PRO A 54 13.56 -4.65 -13.10
C PRO A 54 13.35 -3.81 -14.37
N VAL A 55 12.45 -4.23 -15.26
CA VAL A 55 12.12 -3.52 -16.50
C VAL A 55 10.61 -3.55 -16.68
N GLY A 56 10.01 -2.37 -16.94
CA GLY A 56 8.60 -2.20 -17.34
C GLY A 56 7.59 -2.94 -16.46
N GLY A 57 6.96 -2.24 -15.52
CA GLY A 57 5.86 -2.84 -14.77
C GLY A 57 5.59 -2.21 -13.42
N SER A 58 4.34 -2.38 -13.00
CA SER A 58 3.82 -1.91 -11.72
C SER A 58 4.46 -2.66 -10.54
N PRO A 59 5.00 -1.95 -9.53
CA PRO A 59 5.40 -2.59 -8.29
C PRO A 59 4.21 -3.26 -7.62
N ALA A 60 4.45 -4.39 -6.95
CA ALA A 60 3.39 -5.15 -6.28
C ALA A 60 3.73 -5.37 -4.81
N LEU A 61 2.73 -5.17 -3.95
CA LEU A 61 2.78 -5.51 -2.53
C LEU A 61 2.10 -6.86 -2.29
N TYR A 62 2.79 -7.75 -1.58
CA TYR A 62 2.31 -9.10 -1.25
C TYR A 62 2.87 -9.57 0.10
N GLY A 63 2.47 -10.78 0.53
CA GLY A 63 2.78 -11.31 1.86
C GLY A 63 1.75 -10.83 2.88
N ASP A 64 2.18 -10.08 3.89
CA ASP A 64 1.32 -9.55 4.97
C ASP A 64 0.24 -8.57 4.50
N TRP A 65 0.27 -8.16 3.24
CA TRP A 65 -0.84 -7.43 2.61
C TRP A 65 -2.18 -8.16 2.78
N PHE A 66 -2.19 -9.49 2.65
CA PHE A 66 -3.41 -10.28 2.84
C PHE A 66 -3.93 -10.27 4.28
N LEU A 67 -3.01 -10.25 5.25
CA LEU A 67 -3.37 -10.13 6.66
C LEU A 67 -3.98 -8.77 6.93
N PHE A 68 -3.43 -7.71 6.35
CA PHE A 68 -4.00 -6.37 6.41
C PHE A 68 -5.41 -6.31 5.78
N VAL A 69 -5.58 -6.86 4.57
CA VAL A 69 -6.89 -6.98 3.89
C VAL A 69 -7.92 -7.66 4.78
N ARG A 70 -7.57 -8.79 5.39
CA ARG A 70 -8.48 -9.53 6.30
C ARG A 70 -8.74 -8.77 7.60
N SER A 71 -7.71 -8.17 8.19
CA SER A 71 -7.81 -7.42 9.45
C SER A 71 -8.69 -6.18 9.31
N LYS A 72 -8.61 -5.49 8.18
CA LYS A 72 -9.41 -4.29 7.89
C LYS A 72 -10.73 -4.60 7.14
N ASP A 73 -11.01 -5.87 6.83
CA ASP A 73 -12.15 -6.31 6.02
C ASP A 73 -12.26 -5.51 4.70
N LEU A 74 -11.15 -5.45 3.94
CA LEU A 74 -11.08 -4.73 2.67
C LEU A 74 -11.75 -5.53 1.56
N LYS A 75 -12.50 -4.84 0.71
CA LYS A 75 -13.22 -5.39 -0.43
C LYS A 75 -12.91 -4.62 -1.70
N ALA A 76 -13.14 -5.27 -2.83
CA ALA A 76 -13.03 -4.59 -4.11
C ALA A 76 -14.01 -3.41 -4.14
N GLY A 77 -13.51 -2.23 -4.51
CA GLY A 77 -14.24 -0.98 -4.42
C GLY A 77 -13.75 -0.04 -3.32
N ASP A 78 -13.16 -0.58 -2.24
CA ASP A 78 -12.56 0.23 -1.19
C ASP A 78 -11.37 1.02 -1.72
N VAL A 79 -11.07 2.13 -1.05
CA VAL A 79 -9.99 3.03 -1.43
C VAL A 79 -8.96 3.04 -0.32
N ILE A 80 -7.70 2.84 -0.68
CA ILE A 80 -6.57 3.03 0.23
C ILE A 80 -5.84 4.31 -0.12
N GLU A 81 -5.37 5.01 0.90
CA GLU A 81 -4.52 6.19 0.76
C GLU A 81 -3.20 5.92 1.46
N MET A 82 -2.11 5.99 0.71
CA MET A 82 -0.76 5.75 1.20
C MET A 82 0.03 7.04 1.09
N ALA A 83 0.75 7.44 2.14
CA ALA A 83 1.65 8.58 2.08
C ALA A 83 3.03 8.20 2.57
N LEU A 84 4.06 8.66 1.85
CA LEU A 84 5.45 8.49 2.26
C LEU A 84 5.85 9.66 3.16
N ASP A 85 6.16 9.36 4.41
CA ASP A 85 6.70 10.34 5.37
C ASP A 85 8.21 10.44 5.16
N ARG A 86 8.65 11.44 4.38
CA ARG A 86 10.09 11.71 4.15
C ARG A 86 10.70 12.64 5.20
N GLU A 87 9.91 13.18 6.13
CA GLU A 87 10.38 14.19 7.09
C GLU A 87 11.00 13.60 8.35
N LYS A 88 10.84 12.30 8.62
CA LYS A 88 11.58 11.62 9.70
C LYS A 88 12.90 11.02 9.23
N ASP A 89 13.91 11.87 9.25
CA ASP A 89 15.31 11.62 9.66
C ASP A 89 16.05 10.40 9.07
N GLN A 90 17.25 10.68 8.55
CA GLN A 90 18.18 9.83 7.78
C GLN A 90 18.69 8.55 8.48
N ALA A 91 18.04 8.08 9.54
CA ALA A 91 18.44 6.91 10.34
C ALA A 91 17.33 5.86 10.53
N ALA A 92 16.06 6.15 10.23
CA ALA A 92 14.97 5.19 10.37
C ALA A 92 14.44 4.78 8.99
N ALA A 93 14.39 3.48 8.72
CA ALA A 93 13.83 2.91 7.49
C ALA A 93 12.53 3.63 7.09
N GLU A 94 12.43 4.03 5.81
CA GLU A 94 11.31 4.80 5.24
C GLU A 94 9.95 4.34 5.81
N GLN A 95 9.29 5.22 6.56
CA GLN A 95 7.99 4.92 7.16
C GLN A 95 6.89 5.40 6.23
N PHE A 96 6.06 4.47 5.80
CA PHE A 96 4.86 4.77 5.04
C PHE A 96 3.68 4.84 5.99
N THR A 97 2.68 5.64 5.66
CA THR A 97 1.37 5.60 6.31
C THR A 97 0.35 5.02 5.35
N ILE A 98 -0.59 4.24 5.88
CA ILE A 98 -1.71 3.69 5.11
C ILE A 98 -3.02 4.00 5.81
N LYS A 99 -3.99 4.50 5.06
CA LYS A 99 -5.34 4.81 5.55
C LYS A 99 -6.36 4.11 4.67
N VAL A 100 -7.42 3.60 5.29
CA VAL A 100 -8.46 2.87 4.59
C VAL A 100 -9.72 3.74 4.52
N LYS A 101 -10.12 4.08 3.30
CA LYS A 101 -11.41 4.70 3.02
C LYS A 101 -12.34 3.63 2.49
N LYS A 102 -13.11 3.03 3.41
CA LYS A 102 -14.14 2.06 3.03
C LYS A 102 -15.16 2.76 2.14
N THR A 103 -15.46 2.18 0.98
CA THR A 103 -16.61 2.61 0.20
C THR A 103 -17.83 2.11 0.97
N THR A 104 -18.50 3.03 1.68
CA THR A 104 -19.81 2.74 2.21
C THR A 104 -20.70 2.46 1.01
N SER A 105 -20.87 1.18 0.68
CA SER A 105 -22.00 0.75 -0.11
C SER A 105 -23.22 1.23 0.66
N THR A 106 -23.75 2.37 0.23
CA THR A 106 -25.07 2.82 0.60
C THR A 106 -25.99 1.71 0.12
N THR A 107 -26.37 0.82 1.03
CA THR A 107 -27.53 -0.04 0.88
C THR A 107 -28.71 0.90 0.61
N ARG A 108 -29.12 1.01 -0.64
CA ARG A 108 -30.44 1.54 -0.99
C ARG A 108 -31.37 0.34 -1.10
N ASN A 109 -32.33 0.36 -0.15
CA ASN A 109 -33.59 -0.37 -0.05
C ASN A 109 -33.54 -1.88 0.17
#